data_AF-A0A7Y6B7G4-F1
#
_entry.id   AF-A0A7Y6B7G4-F1
#
_cell.length_a   1.000
_cell.length_b   1.000
_cell.length_c   1.000
_cell.angle_alpha   90.00
_cell.angle_beta   90.00
_cell.angle_gamma   90.00
#
_symmetry.space_group_name_H-M   'P 1'
#
loop_
_entity.id
_entity.type
_entity.pdbx_description
1 polymer ?
#
loop_
_entity_poly.entity_id
_entity_poly.type
_entity_poly.pdbx_seq_one_letter_code
_entity_poly.pdbx_strand_id
1 'polypeptide(L)'
;MPITAPSKRTSAAARAVNALALAALGGALIFTISVVRDESRVVRMRDASIRQAAGLATSDDLRVLDPSTSRTEPLPARAALLRGVMRAREASSDPAHARVLLVEARRDVAQALATRPIWGEAEVARAYVELLDHGPESPQAIAALAASYRAAPFLRDSAPWRIRFGVAVWPRLDAQTQDRLVSETAWLAEASGRTYAYALGLVAGSPAEPLVRSRLSSSSS
;
A
#
# COMPACT_ATOMS: atom_id res chain seq x y z
N MET A 1 -48.86 -13.68 -63.45
CA MET A 1 -47.51 -14.00 -62.93
C MET A 1 -47.17 -13.02 -61.81
N PRO A 2 -46.86 -13.47 -60.59
CA PRO A 2 -46.54 -12.60 -59.47
C PRO A 2 -45.05 -12.25 -59.46
N ILE A 3 -44.70 -11.00 -59.14
CA ILE A 3 -43.32 -10.57 -58.88
C ILE A 3 -43.21 -10.24 -57.40
N THR A 4 -42.42 -11.03 -56.69
CA THR A 4 -42.09 -10.92 -55.27
C THR A 4 -41.17 -9.72 -55.01
N ALA A 5 -41.52 -8.89 -54.02
CA ALA A 5 -40.69 -7.79 -53.55
C ALA A 5 -39.53 -8.31 -52.67
N PRO A 6 -38.27 -7.86 -52.87
CA PRO A 6 -37.17 -8.25 -52.01
C PRO A 6 -37.19 -7.50 -50.67
N SER A 7 -36.71 -8.21 -49.64
CA SER A 7 -36.81 -7.93 -48.22
C SER A 7 -36.07 -6.67 -47.74
N LYS A 8 -36.76 -5.78 -47.02
CA LYS A 8 -36.17 -4.60 -46.33
C LYS A 8 -35.37 -4.93 -45.04
N ARG A 9 -35.20 -6.21 -44.68
CA ARG A 9 -34.64 -6.65 -43.38
C ARG A 9 -33.13 -6.44 -43.21
N THR A 10 -32.36 -6.27 -44.28
CA THR A 10 -30.89 -6.12 -44.22
C THR A 10 -30.41 -4.76 -43.71
N SER A 11 -31.20 -3.68 -43.87
CA SER A 11 -30.74 -2.32 -43.52
C SER A 11 -30.78 -2.00 -42.02
N ALA A 12 -31.62 -2.68 -41.25
CA ALA A 12 -31.77 -2.44 -39.81
C ALA A 12 -30.71 -3.19 -39.01
N ALA A 13 -30.41 -4.43 -39.39
CA ALA A 13 -29.34 -5.23 -38.79
C ALA A 13 -27.96 -4.58 -39.02
N ALA A 14 -27.68 -4.07 -40.23
CA ALA A 14 -26.44 -3.35 -40.51
C ALA A 14 -26.27 -2.07 -39.68
N ARG A 15 -27.37 -1.34 -39.42
CA ARG A 15 -27.36 -0.15 -38.56
C ARG A 15 -27.11 -0.50 -37.08
N ALA A 16 -27.69 -1.60 -36.60
CA ALA A 16 -27.47 -2.06 -35.23
C ALA A 16 -26.02 -2.51 -34.99
N VAL A 17 -25.42 -3.22 -35.95
CA VAL A 17 -24.01 -3.63 -35.89
C VAL A 17 -23.07 -2.43 -35.91
N ASN A 18 -23.33 -1.44 -36.77
CA ASN A 18 -22.53 -0.20 -36.80
C ASN A 18 -22.65 0.61 -35.50
N ALA A 19 -23.84 0.67 -34.90
CA ALA A 19 -24.04 1.36 -33.62
C ALA A 19 -23.28 0.67 -32.46
N LEU A 20 -23.27 -0.67 -32.43
CA LEU A 20 -22.49 -1.45 -31.47
C LEU A 20 -20.98 -1.26 -31.66
N ALA A 21 -20.50 -1.26 -32.91
CA ALA A 21 -19.10 -1.02 -33.22
C ALA A 21 -18.64 0.39 -32.77
N LEU A 22 -19.47 1.41 -33.00
CA LEU A 22 -19.20 2.79 -32.55
C LEU A 22 -19.22 2.92 -31.02
N ALA A 23 -20.15 2.24 -30.33
CA ALA A 23 -20.19 2.22 -28.88
C ALA A 23 -18.96 1.51 -28.27
N ALA A 24 -18.52 0.40 -28.87
CA ALA A 24 -17.31 -0.31 -28.45
C ALA A 24 -16.05 0.55 -28.65
N LEU A 25 -15.94 1.25 -29.80
CA LEU A 25 -14.85 2.19 -30.07
C LEU A 25 -14.86 3.38 -29.10
N GLY A 26 -16.04 3.94 -28.79
CA GLY A 26 -16.19 5.00 -27.80
C GLY A 26 -15.79 4.56 -26.39
N GLY A 27 -16.20 3.35 -25.98
CA GLY A 27 -15.80 2.75 -24.70
C GLY A 27 -14.29 2.51 -24.60
N ALA A 28 -13.67 1.98 -25.67
CA ALA A 28 -12.22 1.77 -25.73
C ALA A 28 -11.45 3.10 -25.64
N LEU A 29 -11.93 4.15 -26.31
CA LEU A 29 -11.32 5.47 -26.25
C LEU A 29 -11.36 6.07 -24.84
N ILE A 30 -12.51 5.97 -24.15
CA ILE A 30 -12.68 6.44 -22.76
C ILE A 30 -11.76 5.66 -21.81
N PHE A 31 -11.63 4.35 -22.01
CA PHE A 31 -10.72 3.51 -21.23
C PHE A 31 -9.25 3.94 -21.41
N THR A 32 -8.79 4.13 -22.64
CA THR A 32 -7.42 4.58 -22.94
C THR A 32 -7.13 5.96 -22.35
N ILE A 33 -8.07 6.90 -22.45
CA ILE A 33 -7.94 8.24 -21.83
C ILE A 33 -7.85 8.13 -20.30
N SER A 34 -8.56 7.19 -19.70
CA SER A 34 -8.54 6.96 -18.24
C SER A 34 -7.19 6.40 -17.76
N VAL A 35 -6.62 5.46 -18.51
CA VAL A 35 -5.28 4.89 -18.24
C VAL A 35 -4.19 5.96 -18.35
N VAL A 36 -4.22 6.80 -19.40
CA VAL A 36 -3.28 7.90 -19.59
C VAL A 36 -3.42 8.98 -18.50
N ARG A 37 -4.63 9.20 -17.98
CA ARG A 37 -4.86 10.10 -16.84
C ARG A 37 -4.25 9.59 -15.54
N ASP A 38 -4.34 8.29 -15.28
CA ASP A 38 -3.73 7.68 -14.10
C ASP A 38 -2.21 7.67 -14.19
N GLU A 39 -1.66 7.34 -15.36
CA GLU A 39 -0.21 7.38 -15.59
C GLU A 39 0.35 8.80 -15.43
N SER A 40 -0.33 9.81 -15.97
CA SER A 40 0.07 11.21 -15.78
C SER A 40 -0.07 11.69 -14.33
N ARG A 41 -0.97 11.10 -13.53
CA ARG A 41 -1.05 11.37 -12.08
C ARG A 41 0.13 10.76 -11.33
N VAL A 42 0.53 9.54 -11.68
CA VAL A 42 1.72 8.87 -11.14
C VAL A 42 2.99 9.63 -11.49
N VAL A 43 3.13 10.09 -12.75
CA VAL A 43 4.28 10.90 -13.19
C VAL A 43 4.34 12.23 -12.41
N ARG A 44 3.22 12.94 -12.27
CA ARG A 44 3.17 14.18 -11.48
C ARG A 44 3.55 13.97 -10.00
N MET A 45 3.15 12.86 -9.40
CA MET A 45 3.54 12.50 -8.02
C MET A 45 5.03 12.16 -7.94
N ARG A 46 5.58 11.49 -8.95
CA ARG A 46 7.02 11.19 -9.05
C ARG A 46 7.84 12.47 -9.18
N ASP A 47 7.42 13.42 -10.02
CA ASP A 47 8.09 14.72 -10.20
C ASP A 47 7.98 15.61 -8.96
N ALA A 48 6.87 15.53 -8.21
CA ALA A 48 6.75 16.21 -6.92
C ALA A 48 7.71 15.62 -5.89
N SER A 49 7.84 14.28 -5.85
CA SER A 49 8.77 13.58 -4.96
C SER A 49 10.23 13.87 -5.32
N ILE A 50 10.58 13.95 -6.60
CA ILE A 50 11.94 14.30 -7.06
C ILE A 50 12.27 15.74 -6.69
N ARG A 51 11.34 16.69 -6.85
CA ARG A 51 11.53 18.09 -6.45
C ARG A 51 11.69 18.25 -4.93
N GLN A 52 10.93 17.49 -4.14
CA GLN A 52 11.11 17.45 -2.69
C GLN A 52 12.46 16.84 -2.29
N ALA A 53 12.89 15.77 -2.96
CA ALA A 53 14.20 15.17 -2.73
C ALA A 53 15.36 16.11 -3.14
N ALA A 54 15.22 16.83 -4.26
CA ALA A 54 16.20 17.82 -4.69
C ALA A 54 16.31 19.01 -3.72
N GLY A 55 15.17 19.49 -3.20
CA GLY A 55 15.16 20.54 -2.17
C GLY A 55 15.79 20.09 -0.86
N LEU A 56 15.66 18.81 -0.49
CA LEU A 56 16.34 18.22 0.67
C LEU A 56 17.84 18.01 0.44
N ALA A 57 18.25 17.66 -0.79
CA ALA A 57 19.66 17.51 -1.16
C ALA A 57 20.42 18.85 -1.15
N THR A 58 19.75 19.97 -1.42
CA THR A 58 20.37 21.31 -1.29
C THR A 58 20.66 21.69 0.18
N SER A 59 19.95 21.09 1.14
CA SER A 59 20.19 21.27 2.57
C SER A 59 21.39 20.45 3.10
N ASP A 60 21.94 19.52 2.33
CA ASP A 60 23.10 18.71 2.74
C ASP A 60 24.42 19.53 2.73
N ASP A 61 24.43 20.69 2.07
CA ASP A 61 25.53 21.69 2.13
C ASP A 61 25.65 22.42 3.48
N LEU A 62 24.70 22.21 4.42
CA LEU A 62 24.79 22.73 5.79
C LEU A 62 25.52 21.79 6.76
N ARG A 63 26.15 20.70 6.29
CA ARG A 63 26.92 19.75 7.12
C ARG A 63 28.28 20.25 7.63
N VAL A 64 28.50 21.57 7.68
CA VAL A 64 29.61 22.19 8.43
C VAL A 64 29.07 22.85 9.70
N LEU A 65 28.25 22.11 10.45
CA LEU A 65 27.92 22.44 11.83
C LEU A 65 28.53 21.37 12.73
N ASP A 66 29.45 21.82 13.56
CA ASP A 66 30.20 21.07 14.56
C ASP A 66 29.32 20.03 15.28
N PRO A 67 29.61 18.71 15.17
CA PRO A 67 28.83 17.66 15.81
C PRO A 67 28.89 17.69 17.34
N SER A 68 29.77 18.51 17.94
CA SER A 68 29.96 18.57 19.40
C SER A 68 29.04 19.55 20.14
N THR A 69 28.34 20.47 19.45
CA THR A 69 27.54 21.54 20.11
C THR A 69 26.02 21.40 19.96
N SER A 70 25.53 20.42 19.20
CA SER A 70 24.08 20.23 19.07
C SER A 70 23.55 19.44 20.27
N ARG A 71 23.03 20.16 21.28
CA ARG A 71 22.07 19.56 22.24
C ARG A 71 21.01 18.85 21.40
N THR A 72 21.10 17.53 21.37
CA THR A 72 20.18 16.68 20.62
C THR A 72 18.95 16.53 21.50
N GLU A 73 18.12 17.57 21.56
CA GLU A 73 16.78 17.40 22.10
C GLU A 73 16.15 16.21 21.37
N PRO A 74 15.60 15.23 22.11
CA PRO A 74 14.98 14.08 21.49
C PRO A 74 13.87 14.59 20.57
N LEU A 75 13.99 14.28 19.28
CA LEU A 75 12.96 14.58 18.30
C LEU A 75 11.56 14.19 18.83
N PRO A 76 10.52 15.00 18.55
CA PRO A 76 9.15 14.60 18.79
C PRO A 76 8.85 13.24 18.17
N ALA A 77 8.04 12.41 18.83
CA ALA A 77 7.79 11.02 18.42
C ALA A 77 7.41 10.87 16.94
N ARG A 78 6.60 11.81 16.41
CA ARG A 78 6.20 11.84 15.00
C ARG A 78 7.35 12.16 14.05
N ALA A 79 8.24 13.08 14.42
CA ALA A 79 9.41 13.41 13.63
C ALA A 79 10.42 12.25 13.62
N ALA A 80 10.64 11.62 14.78
CA ALA A 80 11.47 10.42 14.88
C ALA A 80 10.92 9.29 13.99
N LEU A 81 9.62 8.98 14.09
CA LEU A 81 9.00 7.94 13.25
C LEU A 81 9.15 8.23 11.75
N LEU A 82 8.86 9.46 11.31
CA LEU A 82 8.94 9.85 9.90
C LEU A 82 10.38 9.73 9.38
N ARG A 83 11.37 10.20 10.15
CA ARG A 83 12.79 10.09 9.78
C ARG A 83 13.22 8.62 9.69
N GLY A 84 12.77 7.78 10.62
CA GLY A 84 13.05 6.33 10.58
C GLY A 84 12.48 5.65 9.34
N VAL A 85 11.23 5.97 8.96
CA VAL A 85 10.61 5.43 7.73
C VAL A 85 11.32 5.93 6.46
N MET A 86 11.74 7.20 6.43
CA MET A 86 12.51 7.75 5.29
C MET A 86 13.83 7.02 5.11
N ARG A 87 14.59 6.82 6.20
CA ARG A 87 15.85 6.06 6.20
C ARG A 87 15.65 4.60 5.76
N ALA A 88 14.61 3.93 6.26
CA ALA A 88 14.27 2.58 5.84
C ALA A 88 13.95 2.50 4.34
N ARG A 89 13.23 3.50 3.81
CA ARG A 89 12.93 3.58 2.38
C ARG A 89 14.18 3.84 1.55
N GLU A 90 15.05 4.72 2.01
CA GLU A 90 16.34 5.00 1.36
C GLU A 90 17.23 3.76 1.34
N ALA A 91 17.30 3.01 2.44
CA ALA A 91 18.02 1.75 2.51
C ALA A 91 17.56 0.72 1.46
N SER A 92 16.26 0.72 1.12
CA SER A 92 15.74 -0.16 0.07
C SER A 92 16.16 0.25 -1.36
N SER A 93 16.60 1.50 -1.54
CA SER A 93 17.00 2.08 -2.83
C SER A 93 18.52 2.23 -2.99
N ASP A 94 19.27 2.29 -1.88
CA ASP A 94 20.72 2.36 -1.85
C ASP A 94 21.34 1.18 -1.06
N PRO A 95 21.68 0.08 -1.75
CA PRO A 95 22.29 -1.09 -1.12
C PRO A 95 23.65 -0.81 -0.46
N ALA A 96 24.39 0.22 -0.90
CA ALA A 96 25.72 0.52 -0.37
C ALA A 96 25.65 1.07 1.07
N HIS A 97 24.62 1.87 1.37
CA HIS A 97 24.41 2.46 2.69
C HIS A 97 23.29 1.82 3.50
N ALA A 98 22.59 0.83 2.93
CA ALA A 98 21.44 0.14 3.52
C ALA A 98 21.65 -0.24 5.00
N ARG A 99 22.79 -0.84 5.34
CA ARG A 99 23.06 -1.29 6.72
C ARG A 99 23.10 -0.13 7.72
N VAL A 100 23.76 0.98 7.38
CA VAL A 100 23.84 2.16 8.26
C VAL A 100 22.46 2.79 8.40
N LEU A 101 21.76 2.98 7.28
CA LEU A 101 20.42 3.56 7.25
C LEU A 101 19.41 2.74 8.06
N LEU A 102 19.48 1.41 8.03
CA LEU A 102 18.60 0.53 8.82
C LEU A 102 18.90 0.58 10.32
N VAL A 103 20.18 0.69 10.72
CA VAL A 103 20.55 0.91 12.13
C VAL A 103 19.99 2.25 12.63
N GLU A 104 20.12 3.31 11.84
CA GLU A 104 19.58 4.63 12.17
C GLU A 104 18.04 4.63 12.19
N ALA A 105 17.41 3.96 11.23
CA ALA A 105 15.96 3.81 11.18
C ALA A 105 15.41 3.09 12.41
N ARG A 106 16.07 2.00 12.82
CA ARG A 106 15.72 1.25 14.04
C ARG A 106 15.80 2.14 15.27
N ARG A 107 16.86 2.94 15.40
CA ARG A 107 17.02 3.88 16.52
C ARG A 107 15.91 4.92 16.57
N ASP A 108 15.54 5.48 15.43
CA ASP A 108 14.48 6.48 15.33
C ASP A 108 13.09 5.90 15.66
N VAL A 109 12.78 4.71 15.14
CA VAL A 109 11.52 4.02 15.47
C VAL A 109 11.47 3.64 16.95
N ALA A 110 12.59 3.18 17.52
CA ALA A 110 12.68 2.88 18.94
C ALA A 110 12.47 4.13 19.80
N GLN A 111 12.99 5.29 19.41
CA GLN A 111 12.74 6.56 20.10
C GLN A 111 11.25 6.96 20.03
N ALA A 112 10.62 6.79 18.86
CA ALA A 112 9.19 7.06 18.70
C ALA A 112 8.34 6.17 19.62
N LEU A 113 8.66 4.88 19.71
CA LEU A 113 7.99 3.92 20.60
C LEU A 113 8.30 4.17 22.07
N ALA A 114 9.50 4.60 22.43
CA ALA A 114 9.83 4.98 23.80
C ALA A 114 9.01 6.19 24.27
N THR A 115 8.73 7.12 23.36
CA THR A 115 7.90 8.31 23.66
C THR A 115 6.40 7.99 23.65
N ARG A 116 5.96 7.09 22.76
CA ARG A 116 4.57 6.64 22.65
C ARG A 116 4.53 5.09 22.52
N PRO A 117 4.44 4.35 23.64
CA PRO A 117 4.57 2.89 23.64
C PRO A 117 3.47 2.12 22.92
N ILE A 118 2.25 2.66 22.85
CA ILE A 118 1.11 2.04 22.16
C ILE A 118 0.81 2.86 20.90
N TRP A 119 1.47 2.49 19.81
CA TRP A 119 1.33 3.17 18.52
C TRP A 119 1.45 2.21 17.33
N GLY A 120 0.30 1.86 16.74
CA GLY A 120 0.22 0.89 15.65
C GLY A 120 1.11 1.23 14.45
N GLU A 121 1.11 2.47 13.98
CA GLU A 121 1.94 2.88 12.84
C GLU A 121 3.45 2.79 13.13
N ALA A 122 3.87 3.01 14.38
CA ALA A 122 5.27 2.85 14.76
C ALA A 122 5.67 1.37 14.82
N GLU A 123 4.77 0.48 15.23
CA GLU A 123 4.97 -0.96 15.15
C GLU A 123 5.01 -1.47 13.70
N VAL A 124 4.21 -0.89 12.80
CA VAL A 124 4.32 -1.15 11.34
C VAL A 124 5.70 -0.72 10.83
N ALA A 125 6.19 0.46 11.20
CA ALA A 125 7.50 0.93 10.79
C ALA A 125 8.62 0.03 11.35
N ARG A 126 8.49 -0.45 12.60
CA ARG A 126 9.41 -1.42 13.18
C ARG A 126 9.41 -2.72 12.38
N ALA A 127 8.23 -3.25 12.05
CA ALA A 127 8.10 -4.45 11.22
C ALA A 127 8.78 -4.27 9.86
N TYR A 128 8.63 -3.10 9.23
CA TYR A 128 9.27 -2.80 7.95
C TYR A 128 10.80 -2.72 8.04
N VAL A 129 11.35 -2.08 9.08
CA VAL A 129 12.80 -2.03 9.29
C VAL A 129 13.39 -3.43 9.49
N GLU A 130 12.77 -4.24 10.36
CA GLU A 130 13.26 -5.60 10.63
C GLU A 130 13.10 -6.53 9.41
N LEU A 131 12.04 -6.33 8.60
CA LEU A 131 11.87 -7.01 7.32
C LEU A 131 13.01 -6.70 6.35
N LEU A 132 13.43 -5.44 6.27
CA LEU A 132 14.51 -5.04 5.36
C LEU A 132 15.88 -5.52 5.84
N ASP A 133 16.15 -5.50 7.15
CA ASP A 133 17.45 -5.89 7.71
C ASP A 133 17.64 -7.41 7.79
N HIS A 134 16.56 -8.15 8.04
CA HIS A 134 16.63 -9.58 8.36
C HIS A 134 15.78 -10.46 7.44
N GLY A 135 15.06 -9.87 6.48
CA GLY A 135 14.26 -10.59 5.52
C GLY A 135 12.86 -10.98 6.01
N PRO A 136 12.06 -11.63 5.14
CA PRO A 136 10.64 -11.92 5.39
C PRO A 136 10.40 -12.93 6.52
N GLU A 137 11.41 -13.71 6.90
CA GLU A 137 11.30 -14.70 7.96
C GLU A 137 11.73 -14.17 9.34
N SER A 138 12.10 -12.89 9.42
CA SER A 138 12.53 -12.24 10.67
C SER A 138 11.50 -12.41 11.78
N PRO A 139 11.85 -13.08 12.91
CA PRO A 139 10.97 -13.17 14.07
C PRO A 139 10.62 -11.78 14.64
N GLN A 140 11.55 -10.82 14.57
CA GLN A 140 11.34 -9.45 15.03
C GLN A 140 10.32 -8.72 14.15
N ALA A 141 10.38 -8.90 12.82
CA ALA A 141 9.41 -8.32 11.90
C ALA A 141 8.01 -8.88 12.13
N ILE A 142 7.89 -10.20 12.30
CA ILE A 142 6.61 -10.89 12.56
C ILE A 142 6.03 -10.46 13.91
N ALA A 143 6.86 -10.39 14.96
CA ALA A 143 6.44 -9.92 16.27
C ALA A 143 5.98 -8.45 16.26
N ALA A 144 6.64 -7.59 15.47
CA ALA A 144 6.24 -6.20 15.27
C ALA A 144 4.94 -6.07 14.48
N LEU A 145 4.73 -6.92 13.47
CA LEU A 145 3.44 -7.00 12.77
C LEU A 145 2.32 -7.37 13.73
N ALA A 146 2.49 -8.42 14.54
CA ALA A 146 1.50 -8.81 15.55
C ALA A 146 1.25 -7.69 16.58
N ALA A 147 2.30 -6.98 17.02
CA ALA A 147 2.19 -5.83 17.89
C ALA A 147 1.39 -4.68 17.25
N SER A 148 1.55 -4.43 15.95
CA SER A 148 0.76 -3.42 15.22
C SER A 148 -0.74 -3.73 15.25
N TYR A 149 -1.12 -5.00 15.07
CA TYR A 149 -2.51 -5.45 15.18
C TYR A 149 -3.08 -5.33 16.59
N ARG A 150 -2.26 -5.48 17.63
CA ARG A 150 -2.68 -5.24 19.02
C ARG A 150 -2.86 -3.75 19.33
N ALA A 151 -1.94 -2.91 18.84
CA ALA A 151 -1.95 -1.47 19.13
C ALA A 151 -3.01 -0.71 18.32
N ALA A 152 -3.27 -1.12 17.07
CA ALA A 152 -4.29 -0.54 16.21
C ALA A 152 -4.91 -1.62 15.31
N PRO A 153 -6.13 -2.11 15.65
CA PRO A 153 -6.80 -3.15 14.87
C PRO A 153 -6.97 -2.79 13.39
N PHE A 154 -7.28 -1.53 13.09
CA PHE A 154 -7.50 -1.01 11.74
C PHE A 154 -6.62 0.21 11.48
N LEU A 155 -5.83 0.19 10.41
CA LEU A 155 -5.03 1.33 9.96
C LEU A 155 -5.25 1.58 8.48
N ARG A 156 -5.95 2.65 8.11
CA ARG A 156 -6.32 2.91 6.70
C ARG A 156 -5.11 2.95 5.75
N ASP A 157 -4.09 3.71 6.12
CA ASP A 157 -2.93 3.96 5.24
C ASP A 157 -1.92 2.80 5.26
N SER A 158 -1.85 2.06 6.37
CA SER A 158 -0.90 0.96 6.55
C SER A 158 -1.50 -0.43 6.33
N ALA A 159 -2.83 -0.56 6.27
CA ALA A 159 -3.53 -1.83 6.07
C ALA A 159 -3.01 -2.60 4.85
N PRO A 160 -2.82 -1.98 3.66
CA PRO A 160 -2.37 -2.74 2.51
C PRO A 160 -0.99 -3.38 2.69
N TRP A 161 -0.08 -2.68 3.36
CA TRP A 161 1.25 -3.22 3.67
C TRP A 161 1.15 -4.33 4.71
N ARG A 162 0.39 -4.12 5.80
CA ARG A 162 0.19 -5.09 6.88
C ARG A 162 -0.45 -6.38 6.38
N ILE A 163 -1.47 -6.27 5.53
CA ILE A 163 -2.17 -7.41 4.94
C ILE A 163 -1.21 -8.18 4.03
N ARG A 164 -0.50 -7.51 3.11
CA ARG A 164 0.46 -8.17 2.21
C ARG A 164 1.58 -8.87 2.96
N PHE A 165 2.16 -8.21 3.95
CA PHE A 165 3.22 -8.83 4.74
C PHE A 165 2.67 -10.02 5.55
N GLY A 166 1.54 -9.84 6.23
CA GLY A 166 0.93 -10.90 7.03
C GLY A 166 0.49 -12.12 6.22
N VAL A 167 0.00 -11.92 4.99
CA VAL A 167 -0.29 -13.01 4.05
C VAL A 167 1.00 -13.75 3.67
N ALA A 168 2.09 -13.03 3.38
CA ALA A 168 3.37 -13.64 3.03
C ALA A 168 3.98 -14.50 4.17
N VAL A 169 3.70 -14.14 5.42
CA VAL A 169 4.16 -14.89 6.60
C VAL A 169 3.05 -15.68 7.29
N TRP A 170 1.92 -15.92 6.60
CA TRP A 170 0.70 -16.48 7.19
C TRP A 170 0.91 -17.70 8.11
N PRO A 171 1.71 -18.72 7.72
CA PRO A 171 1.91 -19.92 8.56
C PRO A 171 2.62 -19.65 9.89
N ARG A 172 3.23 -18.46 10.04
CA ARG A 172 3.99 -18.05 11.22
C ARG A 172 3.20 -17.10 12.13
N LEU A 173 2.02 -16.68 11.71
CA LEU A 173 1.14 -15.85 12.51
C LEU A 173 0.39 -16.70 13.53
N ASP A 174 0.25 -16.19 14.75
CA ASP A 174 -0.69 -16.77 15.71
C ASP A 174 -2.15 -16.59 15.23
N ALA A 175 -3.05 -17.44 15.74
CA ALA A 175 -4.46 -17.43 15.33
C ALA A 175 -5.13 -16.06 15.57
N GLN A 176 -4.71 -15.34 16.62
CA GLN A 176 -5.26 -14.02 16.91
C GLN A 176 -4.86 -12.97 15.86
N THR A 177 -3.61 -13.00 15.41
CA THR A 177 -3.09 -12.10 14.38
C THR A 177 -3.68 -12.43 13.01
N GLN A 178 -3.87 -13.72 12.71
CA GLN A 178 -4.59 -14.17 11.52
C GLN A 178 -6.03 -13.64 11.49
N ASP A 179 -6.78 -13.78 12.59
CA ASP A 179 -8.15 -13.29 12.67
C ASP A 179 -8.25 -11.76 12.56
N ARG A 180 -7.32 -11.03 13.16
CA ARG A 180 -7.24 -9.57 13.02
C ARG A 180 -6.88 -9.12 11.60
N LEU A 181 -6.00 -9.83 10.89
CA LEU A 181 -5.69 -9.57 9.48
C LEU A 181 -6.91 -9.78 8.60
N VAL A 182 -7.65 -10.89 8.82
CA VAL A 182 -8.91 -11.15 8.11
C VAL A 182 -9.91 -10.04 8.37
N SER A 183 -10.04 -9.60 9.62
CA SER A 183 -10.93 -8.51 10.02
C SER A 183 -10.54 -7.16 9.38
N GLU A 184 -9.24 -6.82 9.37
CA GLU A 184 -8.75 -5.59 8.72
C GLU A 184 -8.97 -5.63 7.20
N THR A 185 -8.82 -6.80 6.58
CA THR A 185 -9.10 -6.97 5.14
C THR A 185 -10.58 -6.80 4.83
N ALA A 186 -11.46 -7.40 5.63
CA ALA A 186 -12.91 -7.24 5.47
C ALA A 186 -13.33 -5.78 5.68
N TRP A 187 -12.83 -5.13 6.73
CA TRP A 187 -13.05 -3.70 6.99
C TRP A 187 -12.60 -2.82 5.82
N LEU A 188 -11.42 -3.09 5.24
CA LEU A 188 -10.92 -2.36 4.08
C LEU A 188 -11.81 -2.58 2.84
N ALA A 189 -12.31 -3.81 2.65
CA ALA A 189 -13.21 -4.15 1.54
C ALA A 189 -14.56 -3.43 1.65
N GLU A 190 -15.10 -3.29 2.85
CA GLU A 190 -16.39 -2.64 3.13
C GLU A 190 -16.34 -1.11 3.00
N ALA A 191 -15.15 -0.49 3.06
CA ALA A 191 -15.02 0.97 3.03
C ALA A 191 -15.57 1.64 1.75
N SER A 192 -15.56 0.95 0.61
CA SER A 192 -16.14 1.39 -0.68
C SER A 192 -16.11 0.28 -1.74
N GLY A 193 -16.95 0.38 -2.78
CA GLY A 193 -16.89 -0.57 -3.91
C GLY A 193 -15.54 -0.63 -4.63
N ARG A 194 -14.76 0.47 -4.64
CA ARG A 194 -13.39 0.49 -5.20
C ARG A 194 -12.40 -0.26 -4.32
N THR A 195 -12.56 -0.18 -3.00
CA THR A 195 -11.66 -0.85 -2.05
C THR A 195 -11.99 -2.34 -1.89
N TYR A 196 -13.21 -2.77 -2.24
CA TYR A 196 -13.59 -4.19 -2.24
C TYR A 196 -12.66 -5.07 -3.09
N ALA A 197 -12.58 -4.79 -4.39
CA ALA A 197 -11.73 -5.58 -5.31
C ALA A 197 -10.25 -5.46 -4.95
N TYR A 198 -9.82 -4.28 -4.49
CA TYR A 198 -8.45 -4.05 -4.04
C TYR A 198 -8.10 -4.92 -2.83
N ALA A 199 -8.93 -4.89 -1.77
CA ALA A 199 -8.71 -5.64 -0.53
C ALA A 199 -8.71 -7.15 -0.78
N LEU A 200 -9.64 -7.67 -1.59
CA LEU A 200 -9.62 -9.08 -1.99
C LEU A 200 -8.37 -9.44 -2.80
N GLY A 201 -7.90 -8.53 -3.66
CA GLY A 201 -6.65 -8.71 -4.40
C GLY A 201 -5.41 -8.82 -3.50
N LEU A 202 -5.43 -8.25 -2.29
CA LEU A 202 -4.31 -8.36 -1.33
C LEU A 202 -4.18 -9.77 -0.73
N VAL A 203 -5.29 -10.52 -0.65
CA VAL A 203 -5.33 -11.87 -0.06
C VAL A 203 -5.51 -12.97 -1.10
N ALA A 204 -5.69 -12.63 -2.38
CA ALA A 204 -5.98 -13.60 -3.44
C ALA A 204 -4.90 -14.69 -3.53
N GLY A 205 -5.34 -15.95 -3.63
CA GLY A 205 -4.47 -17.12 -3.68
C GLY A 205 -3.80 -17.48 -2.34
N SER A 206 -4.15 -16.79 -1.25
CA SER A 206 -3.62 -17.07 0.08
C SER A 206 -4.61 -17.81 0.98
N PRO A 207 -4.14 -18.44 2.07
CA PRO A 207 -5.03 -19.04 3.06
C PRO A 207 -6.02 -18.07 3.72
N ALA A 208 -5.75 -16.76 3.69
CA ALA A 208 -6.65 -15.75 4.25
C ALA A 208 -7.88 -15.50 3.37
N GLU A 209 -7.82 -15.76 2.06
CA GLU A 209 -8.89 -15.46 1.11
C GLU A 209 -10.25 -16.08 1.48
N PRO A 210 -10.37 -17.40 1.70
CA PRO A 210 -11.66 -17.99 2.06
C PRO A 210 -12.21 -17.45 3.39
N LEU A 211 -11.33 -17.10 4.34
CA LEU A 211 -11.73 -16.54 5.63
C LEU A 211 -12.30 -15.13 5.48
N VAL A 212 -11.65 -14.28 4.66
CA VAL A 212 -12.14 -12.93 4.35
C VAL A 212 -13.49 -13.00 3.62
N ARG A 213 -13.63 -13.87 2.61
CA ARG A 213 -14.90 -14.04 1.90
C ARG A 213 -16.03 -14.51 2.82
N SER A 214 -15.74 -15.47 3.71
CA SER A 214 -16.71 -15.94 4.70
C SER A 214 -17.16 -14.80 5.63
N ARG A 215 -16.23 -13.96 6.09
CA ARG A 215 -16.55 -12.81 6.95
C ARG A 215 -17.43 -11.79 6.25
N LEU A 216 -17.11 -11.43 5.00
CA LEU A 216 -17.91 -10.48 4.22
C LEU A 216 -19.34 -11.00 3.95
N SER A 217 -19.52 -12.30 3.71
CA SER A 217 -20.87 -12.88 3.56
C SER A 217 -21.71 -12.84 4.84
N SER A 218 -21.07 -12.93 6.02
CA SER A 218 -21.76 -12.85 7.31
C SER A 218 -22.19 -11.43 7.68
N SER A 219 -21.50 -10.39 7.19
CA SER A 219 -21.87 -8.99 7.42
C SER A 219 -23.07 -8.53 6.59
N SER A 220 -23.41 -9.23 5.51
CA SER A 220 -24.48 -8.87 4.57
C SER A 220 -25.83 -9.57 4.82
N SER A 221 -25.92 -10.39 5.87
CA SER A 221 -27.16 -11.08 6.29
C SER A 221 -27.77 -10.38 7.51
#